data_AF-A0A522UZM5-F1
#
_entry.id   AF-A0A522UZM5-F1
#
_cell.length_a   1.000
_cell.length_b   1.000
_cell.length_c   1.000
_cell.angle_alpha   90.00
_cell.angle_beta   90.00
_cell.angle_gamma   90.00
#
_symmetry.space_group_name_H-M   'P 1'
#
loop_
_entity.id
_entity.type
_entity.pdbx_description
1 polymer ?
#
loop_
_entity_poly.entity_id
_entity_poly.type
_entity_poly.pdbx_seq_one_letter_code
_entity_poly.pdbx_strand_id
1 'polypeptide(L)'
;MRKRVCLVILVIGSLFLSAAAGWASEPVKHKSQGCVINGKVYTIYDPSTVYRLQLPKSFNVKPYEGKKVQLEGMLSPSDRFEPNGKTLKVLGPCDKAAINLIRKTEVK
;
A
#
# COMPACT_ATOMS: atom_id res chain seq x y z
N MET A 1 4.44 -62.15 37.75
CA MET A 1 3.22 -61.65 37.06
C MET A 1 3.16 -60.14 37.24
N ARG A 2 3.49 -59.36 36.19
CA ARG A 2 3.76 -57.91 36.27
C ARG A 2 2.63 -57.10 35.61
N LYS A 3 1.93 -56.33 36.46
CA LYS A 3 1.42 -54.96 36.29
C LYS A 3 0.95 -54.56 34.87
N ARG A 4 -0.37 -54.48 34.68
CA ARG A 4 -1.02 -53.74 33.58
C ARG A 4 -2.00 -52.73 34.16
N VAL A 5 -1.57 -51.51 34.45
CA VAL A 5 -2.46 -50.32 34.40
C VAL A 5 -1.58 -49.08 34.22
N CYS A 6 -1.27 -48.75 32.97
CA CYS A 6 -0.73 -47.45 32.57
C CYS A 6 -1.45 -47.05 31.30
N LEU A 7 -2.66 -46.49 31.38
CA LEU A 7 -3.24 -45.74 30.25
C LEU A 7 -4.48 -44.93 30.62
N VAL A 8 -4.43 -44.06 31.64
CA VAL A 8 -5.52 -43.09 31.87
C VAL A 8 -4.95 -41.71 32.22
N ILE A 9 -4.03 -41.18 31.41
CA ILE A 9 -3.59 -39.78 31.53
C ILE A 9 -3.27 -39.24 30.13
N LEU A 10 -4.27 -39.03 29.28
CA LEU A 10 -4.08 -38.25 28.04
C LEU A 10 -5.40 -37.78 27.40
N VAL A 11 -6.39 -37.35 28.19
CA VAL A 11 -7.65 -36.82 27.63
C VAL A 11 -8.21 -35.66 28.45
N ILE A 12 -7.39 -34.69 28.89
CA ILE A 12 -7.91 -33.44 29.53
C ILE A 12 -7.14 -32.18 29.07
N GLY A 13 -6.25 -32.28 28.07
CA GLY A 13 -5.37 -31.18 27.68
C GLY A 13 -5.74 -30.43 26.40
N SER A 14 -6.92 -30.68 25.80
CA SER A 14 -7.24 -30.22 24.44
C SER A 14 -8.49 -29.33 24.37
N LEU A 15 -8.69 -28.47 25.37
CA LEU A 15 -9.56 -27.30 25.25
C LEU A 15 -8.69 -26.06 25.50
N PHE A 16 -8.91 -24.99 24.74
CA PHE A 16 -8.15 -23.72 24.69
C PHE A 16 -7.07 -23.59 23.60
N LEU A 17 -7.47 -23.79 22.34
CA LEU A 17 -6.93 -22.97 21.24
C LEU A 17 -8.08 -22.34 20.44
N SER A 18 -8.89 -21.50 21.09
CA SER A 18 -9.66 -20.50 20.35
C SER A 18 -8.68 -19.40 19.95
N ALA A 19 -8.12 -19.52 18.75
CA ALA A 19 -7.48 -18.41 18.09
C ALA A 19 -8.53 -17.30 17.97
N ALA A 20 -8.44 -16.30 18.85
CA ALA A 20 -9.18 -15.07 18.67
C ALA A 20 -8.77 -14.54 17.30
N ALA A 21 -9.69 -14.58 16.34
CA ALA A 21 -9.50 -13.99 15.02
C ALA A 21 -9.14 -12.52 15.26
N GLY A 22 -7.87 -12.20 15.15
CA GLY A 22 -7.41 -10.82 15.19
C GLY A 22 -8.10 -10.12 14.04
N TRP A 23 -8.86 -9.07 14.34
CA TRP A 23 -9.48 -8.21 13.35
C TRP A 23 -8.35 -7.41 12.68
N ALA A 24 -7.64 -8.05 11.75
CA ALA A 24 -6.67 -7.38 10.91
C ALA A 24 -7.43 -6.39 10.03
N SER A 25 -6.97 -5.13 9.97
CA SER A 25 -7.56 -4.15 9.07
C SER A 25 -7.53 -4.67 7.64
N GLU A 26 -8.65 -4.61 6.94
CA GLU A 26 -8.71 -5.03 5.54
C GLU A 26 -8.20 -3.91 4.61
N PRO A 27 -7.59 -4.23 3.46
CA PRO A 27 -7.26 -3.23 2.46
C PRO A 27 -8.50 -2.49 1.98
N VAL A 28 -8.43 -1.15 1.93
CA VAL A 28 -9.57 -0.31 1.53
C VAL A 28 -9.37 0.29 0.14
N LYS A 29 -10.46 0.43 -0.62
CA LYS A 29 -10.42 1.14 -1.91
C LYS A 29 -10.05 2.60 -1.66
N HIS A 30 -9.02 3.07 -2.36
CA HIS A 30 -8.51 4.43 -2.22
C HIS A 30 -8.17 5.03 -3.58
N LYS A 31 -8.27 6.36 -3.69
CA LYS A 31 -7.85 7.11 -4.87
C LYS A 31 -6.70 8.02 -4.51
N SER A 32 -5.51 7.72 -5.01
CA SER A 32 -4.35 8.56 -4.81
C SER A 32 -4.18 9.55 -5.96
N GLN A 33 -3.82 10.79 -5.64
CA GLN A 33 -3.48 11.80 -6.64
C GLN A 33 -1.98 12.09 -6.57
N GLY A 34 -1.38 12.36 -7.72
CA GLY A 34 0.03 12.68 -7.79
C GLY A 34 0.45 13.33 -9.09
N CYS A 35 1.66 13.87 -9.09
CA CYS A 35 2.29 14.49 -10.24
C CYS A 35 3.24 13.52 -10.92
N VAL A 36 3.15 13.43 -12.25
CA VAL A 36 4.07 12.64 -13.05
C VAL A 36 5.31 13.48 -13.33
N ILE A 37 6.45 13.10 -12.76
CA ILE A 37 7.74 13.74 -12.97
C ILE A 37 8.81 12.67 -13.16
N ASN A 38 9.66 12.83 -14.18
CA ASN A 38 10.73 11.91 -14.53
C ASN A 38 10.23 10.46 -14.74
N GLY A 39 9.04 10.29 -15.32
CA GLY A 39 8.42 8.97 -15.53
C GLY A 39 8.02 8.25 -14.24
N LYS A 40 7.86 8.98 -13.13
CA LYS A 40 7.40 8.46 -11.83
C LYS A 40 6.21 9.29 -11.35
N VAL A 41 5.38 8.73 -10.47
CA VAL A 41 4.27 9.47 -9.87
C VAL A 41 4.61 9.81 -8.42
N TYR A 42 4.47 11.08 -8.08
CA TYR A 42 4.75 11.64 -6.75
C TYR A 42 3.48 12.18 -6.12
N THR A 43 3.16 11.71 -4.92
CA THR A 43 2.07 12.24 -4.09
C THR A 43 2.68 13.17 -3.04
N ILE A 44 2.04 14.31 -2.84
CA ILE A 44 2.40 15.27 -1.79
C ILE A 44 1.37 15.09 -0.69
N TYR A 45 1.79 14.58 0.47
CA TYR A 45 0.93 14.46 1.64
C TYR A 45 0.83 15.80 2.38
N ASP A 46 1.99 16.43 2.56
CA ASP A 46 2.14 17.76 3.12
C ASP A 46 3.32 18.48 2.42
N PRO A 47 3.51 19.79 2.60
CA PRO A 47 4.58 20.54 1.95
C PRO A 47 6.01 20.07 2.29
N SER A 48 6.18 19.29 3.35
CA SER A 48 7.46 18.69 3.77
C SER A 48 7.64 17.24 3.31
N THR A 49 6.57 16.57 2.89
CA THR A 49 6.55 15.12 2.69
C THR A 49 6.03 14.78 1.31
N VAL A 50 6.97 14.33 0.46
CA VAL A 50 6.72 13.86 -0.89
C VAL A 50 7.00 12.37 -0.96
N TYR A 51 6.00 11.59 -1.38
CA TYR A 51 6.10 10.15 -1.55
C TYR A 51 6.11 9.77 -3.02
N ARG A 52 6.99 8.83 -3.38
CA ARG A 52 6.94 8.18 -4.69
C ARG A 52 5.99 6.99 -4.63
N LEU A 53 5.01 6.98 -5.52
CA LEU A 53 4.13 5.83 -5.73
C LEU A 53 4.89 4.71 -6.47
N GLN A 54 4.80 3.49 -5.94
CA GLN A 54 5.28 2.31 -6.63
C GLN A 54 4.21 1.83 -7.61
N LEU A 55 4.54 1.88 -8.89
CA LEU A 55 3.65 1.45 -9.97
C LEU A 55 4.11 0.11 -10.54
N PRO A 56 3.20 -0.79 -10.93
CA PRO A 56 3.53 -1.99 -11.68
C PRO A 56 4.34 -1.65 -12.93
N LYS A 57 5.29 -2.52 -13.29
CA LYS A 57 6.15 -2.31 -14.48
C LYS A 57 5.36 -2.19 -15.79
N SER A 58 4.17 -2.78 -15.85
CA SER A 58 3.24 -2.69 -16.98
C SER A 58 2.62 -1.30 -17.17
N PHE A 59 2.75 -0.42 -16.17
CA PHE A 59 2.08 0.87 -16.15
C PHE A 59 3.00 1.99 -16.67
N ASN A 60 2.79 2.38 -17.93
CA ASN A 60 3.58 3.44 -18.56
C ASN A 60 3.00 4.83 -18.27
N VAL A 61 3.67 5.59 -17.40
CA VAL A 61 3.27 6.97 -17.07
C VAL A 61 3.98 8.05 -17.89
N LYS A 62 4.97 7.70 -18.71
CA LYS A 62 5.73 8.66 -19.53
C LYS A 62 4.84 9.58 -20.40
N PRO A 63 3.73 9.13 -21.00
CA PRO A 63 2.86 10.01 -21.80
C PRO A 63 2.17 11.13 -20.99
N TYR A 64 2.20 11.03 -19.66
CA TYR A 64 1.54 11.96 -18.75
C TYR A 64 2.52 12.87 -18.02
N GLU A 65 3.77 12.95 -18.48
CA GLU A 65 4.80 13.81 -17.89
C GLU A 65 4.31 15.26 -17.69
N GLY A 66 4.54 15.81 -16.49
CA GLY A 66 4.09 17.15 -16.11
C GLY A 66 2.60 17.27 -15.79
N LYS A 67 1.84 16.17 -15.84
CA LYS A 67 0.41 16.15 -15.54
C LYS A 67 0.13 15.62 -14.14
N LYS A 68 -0.91 16.17 -13.53
CA LYS A 68 -1.53 15.63 -12.31
C LYS A 68 -2.45 14.49 -12.72
N VAL A 69 -2.24 13.34 -12.11
CA VAL A 69 -2.98 12.11 -12.36
C VAL A 69 -3.64 11.62 -11.08
N GLN A 70 -4.78 10.96 -11.23
CA GLN A 70 -5.45 10.21 -10.18
C GLN A 70 -5.39 8.73 -10.53
N LEU A 71 -5.01 7.92 -9.54
CA LEU A 71 -4.89 6.49 -9.61
C LEU A 71 -5.86 5.87 -8.61
N GLU A 72 -6.55 4.81 -9.02
CA GLU A 72 -7.36 4.03 -8.10
C GLU A 72 -6.61 2.75 -7.72
N GLY A 73 -6.76 2.34 -6.46
CA GLY A 73 -6.04 1.21 -5.92
C GLY A 73 -6.59 0.79 -4.57
N MET A 74 -5.83 -0.09 -3.92
CA MET A 74 -6.09 -0.54 -2.56
C MET A 74 -5.05 0.07 -1.63
N LEU A 75 -5.48 0.60 -0.49
CA LEU A 75 -4.60 1.00 0.59
C LEU A 75 -4.59 -0.13 1.61
N SER A 76 -3.45 -0.82 1.69
CA SER A 76 -3.22 -1.90 2.64
C SER A 76 -2.90 -1.32 4.02
N PRO A 77 -3.13 -2.10 5.10
CA PRO A 77 -2.64 -1.75 6.43
C PRO A 77 -1.13 -1.48 6.38
N SER A 78 -0.66 -0.44 7.06
CA SER A 78 0.69 0.16 6.91
C SER A 78 0.85 1.16 5.75
N ASP A 79 -0.26 1.78 5.31
CA ASP A 79 -0.28 2.87 4.31
C ASP A 79 0.37 2.54 2.96
N ARG A 80 0.37 1.26 2.60
CA ARG A 80 0.90 0.82 1.30
C ARG A 80 -0.19 0.93 0.25
N PHE A 81 0.00 1.84 -0.69
CA PHE A 81 -0.91 2.00 -1.82
C PHE A 81 -0.52 1.08 -2.99
N GLU A 82 -1.44 0.20 -3.36
CA GLU A 82 -1.33 -0.71 -4.50
C GLU A 82 -2.26 -0.26 -5.64
N PRO A 83 -1.72 0.37 -6.69
CA PRO A 83 -2.53 0.83 -7.81
C PRO A 83 -3.03 -0.35 -8.64
N ASN A 84 -4.31 -0.30 -9.06
CA ASN A 84 -4.95 -1.34 -9.86
C ASN A 84 -4.43 -1.38 -11.32
N GLY A 85 -3.51 -0.49 -11.71
CA GLY A 85 -2.80 -0.50 -12.99
C GLY A 85 -3.66 -0.26 -14.24
N LYS A 86 -4.98 -0.07 -14.11
CA LYS A 86 -5.90 0.13 -15.24
C LYS A 86 -6.54 1.51 -15.24
N THR A 87 -6.62 2.16 -14.09
CA THR A 87 -7.35 3.41 -13.89
C THR A 87 -6.38 4.57 -13.67
N LEU A 88 -6.11 5.29 -14.76
CA LEU A 88 -5.40 6.58 -14.73
C LEU A 88 -6.34 7.66 -15.25
N LYS A 89 -6.69 8.62 -14.39
CA LYS A 89 -7.43 9.81 -14.78
C LYS A 89 -6.50 11.01 -14.74
N VAL A 90 -6.39 11.71 -15.87
CA VAL A 90 -5.66 12.98 -15.93
C VAL A 90 -6.55 14.08 -15.36
N LEU A 91 -6.04 14.81 -14.37
CA LEU A 91 -6.75 15.90 -13.69
C LEU A 91 -6.36 17.29 -14.25
N GLY A 92 -5.20 17.41 -14.88
CA GLY A 92 -4.71 18.68 -15.42
C GLY A 92 -3.18 18.78 -15.35
N PRO A 93 -2.61 19.97 -15.53
CA PRO A 93 -1.19 20.21 -15.33
C PRO A 93 -0.80 20.12 -13.84
N CYS A 94 0.46 19.82 -13.57
CA CYS A 94 1.02 19.92 -12.24
C CYS A 94 1.29 21.38 -11.84
N ASP A 95 0.98 21.71 -10.59
CA ASP A 95 1.26 23.03 -10.05
C ASP A 95 2.77 23.27 -9.94
N LYS A 96 3.23 24.49 -10.24
CA LYS A 96 4.65 24.86 -10.16
C LYS A 96 5.23 24.62 -8.75
N ALA A 97 4.44 24.88 -7.71
CA ALA A 97 4.83 24.62 -6.33
C ALA A 97 5.09 23.12 -6.08
N ALA A 98 4.19 22.25 -6.58
CA ALA A 98 4.34 20.80 -6.48
C ALA A 98 5.60 20.31 -7.20
N ILE A 99 5.86 20.80 -8.41
CA ILE A 99 7.06 20.46 -9.19
C ILE A 99 8.32 20.83 -8.42
N ASN A 100 8.37 22.02 -7.82
CA ASN A 100 9.53 22.49 -7.07
C ASN A 100 9.78 21.64 -5.81
N LEU A 101 8.73 21.26 -5.08
CA LEU A 101 8.84 20.39 -3.92
C LEU A 101 9.37 18.99 -4.29
N ILE A 102 8.86 18.40 -5.36
CA ILE A 102 9.31 17.09 -5.84
C ILE A 102 10.79 17.13 -6.24
N ARG A 103 11.20 18.14 -7.02
CA ARG A 103 12.60 18.28 -7.44
C ARG A 103 13.55 18.46 -6.26
N LYS A 104 13.16 19.25 -5.25
CA LYS A 104 13.97 19.43 -4.03
C LYS A 104 14.17 18.10 -3.29
N THR A 105 13.20 17.20 -3.36
CA THR A 105 13.26 15.89 -2.69
C THR A 105 14.09 14.87 -3.48
N GLU A 106 14.12 14.94 -4.81
CA GLU A 106 14.96 14.04 -5.65
C GLU A 106 16.46 14.38 -5.61
N VAL A 107 16.84 15.62 -5.28
CA VAL A 107 18.25 16.07 -5.25
C VAL A 107 18.95 15.74 -3.93
N LYS A 108 18.18 15.36 -2.91
CA LYS A 108 18.69 15.05 -1.57
C LYS A 108 19.09 13.57 -1.46
#